data_AF-A0A674JYY1-F1
#
_entry.id   AF-A0A674JYY1-F1
#
_cell.length_a   1.000
_cell.length_b   1.000
_cell.length_c   1.000
_cell.angle_alpha   90.00
_cell.angle_beta   90.00
_cell.angle_gamma   90.00
#
_symmetry.space_group_name_H-M   'P 1'
#
loop_
_entity.id
_entity.type
_entity.pdbx_description
1 polymer ?
#
loop_
_entity_poly.entity_id
_entity_poly.type
_entity_poly.pdbx_seq_one_letter_code
_entity_poly.pdbx_strand_id
1 'polypeptide(L)'
;MDLLHSAGVQVVQYLQENYQGFQDWFLFISFAADLKTTFFIFFPIWFYLCEAVGVKLIWVAVIGDWLNLVFKWILFGQRPYWWVHETGYYGNASTPVIRQFPLTCETGPGSPSGHAMGSAGVYYVMVTALLPCVQGTQHRSCAAR
;
A
#
# COMPACT_ATOMS: atom_id res chain seq x y z
N MET A 1 -15.03 -18.08 6.39
CA MET A 1 -14.26 -16.94 5.86
C MET A 1 -15.00 -15.61 6.08
N ASP A 2 -16.33 -15.63 6.16
CA ASP A 2 -17.17 -14.42 6.33
C ASP A 2 -16.90 -13.64 7.61
N LEU A 3 -16.49 -14.31 8.70
CA LEU A 3 -16.07 -13.63 9.93
C LEU A 3 -14.89 -12.68 9.71
N LEU A 4 -13.91 -13.08 8.89
CA LEU A 4 -12.74 -12.24 8.59
C LEU A 4 -13.15 -11.05 7.73
N HIS A 5 -14.01 -11.26 6.74
CA HIS A 5 -14.52 -10.18 5.90
C HIS A 5 -15.40 -9.21 6.70
N SER A 6 -16.28 -9.73 7.57
CA SER A 6 -17.09 -8.92 8.48
C SER A 6 -16.21 -8.12 9.44
N ALA A 7 -15.17 -8.71 10.02
CA ALA A 7 -14.22 -7.98 10.85
C ALA A 7 -13.51 -6.87 10.07
N GLY A 8 -13.11 -7.14 8.82
CA GLY A 8 -12.54 -6.12 7.93
C GLY A 8 -13.49 -4.96 7.67
N VAL A 9 -14.76 -5.24 7.36
CA VAL A 9 -15.80 -4.23 7.17
C VAL A 9 -16.04 -3.42 8.44
N GLN A 10 -16.09 -4.07 9.61
CA GLN A 10 -16.26 -3.40 10.90
C GLN A 10 -15.10 -2.45 11.21
N VAL A 11 -13.85 -2.86 10.92
CA VAL A 11 -12.68 -1.98 11.08
C VAL A 11 -12.77 -0.77 10.15
N VAL A 12 -13.18 -0.97 8.89
CA VAL A 12 -13.38 0.15 7.94
C VAL A 12 -14.46 1.10 8.45
N GLN A 13 -15.61 0.58 8.88
CA GLN A 13 -16.69 1.39 9.44
C GLN A 13 -16.22 2.15 10.68
N TYR A 14 -15.54 1.48 11.61
CA TYR A 14 -15.02 2.11 12.82
C TYR A 14 -14.07 3.28 12.50
N LEU A 15 -13.13 3.08 11.57
CA LEU A 15 -12.23 4.16 11.13
C LEU A 15 -13.01 5.31 10.50
N GLN A 16 -14.00 5.00 9.68
CA GLN A 16 -14.84 6.00 9.03
C GLN A 16 -15.77 6.72 9.98
N GLU A 17 -16.16 6.17 11.13
CA GLU A 17 -17.01 6.88 12.10
C GLU A 17 -16.19 7.69 13.08
N ASN A 18 -15.06 7.16 13.55
CA ASN A 18 -14.27 7.75 14.64
C ASN A 18 -13.16 8.68 14.16
N TYR A 19 -12.70 8.54 12.91
CA TYR A 19 -11.53 9.27 12.39
C TYR A 19 -11.85 10.07 11.11
N GLN A 20 -13.09 10.56 10.93
CA GLN A 20 -13.43 11.38 9.75
C GLN A 20 -12.54 12.62 9.59
N GLY A 21 -12.13 13.25 10.70
CA GLY A 21 -11.22 14.40 10.66
C GLY A 21 -9.82 14.10 10.11
N PHE A 22 -9.42 12.82 10.04
CA PHE A 22 -8.13 12.38 9.51
C PHE A 22 -8.22 11.76 8.11
N GLN A 23 -9.38 11.87 7.45
CA GLN A 23 -9.61 11.30 6.12
C GLN A 23 -8.54 11.75 5.12
N ASP A 24 -8.26 13.06 5.04
CA ASP A 24 -7.29 13.60 4.09
C ASP A 24 -5.87 13.11 4.40
N TRP A 25 -5.55 12.91 5.67
CA TRP A 25 -4.27 12.35 6.10
C TRP A 25 -4.13 10.89 5.65
N PHE A 26 -5.17 10.07 5.81
CA PHE A 26 -5.15 8.68 5.31
C PHE A 26 -5.05 8.61 3.79
N LEU A 27 -5.75 9.49 3.06
CA LEU A 27 -5.63 9.58 1.61
C LEU A 27 -4.23 10.00 1.18
N PHE A 28 -3.63 10.97 1.88
CA PHE A 28 -2.26 11.40 1.63
C PHE A 28 -1.25 10.26 1.83
N ILE A 29 -1.32 9.54 2.97
CA ILE A 29 -0.43 8.40 3.23
C ILE A 29 -0.61 7.33 2.15
N SER A 30 -1.85 7.05 1.76
CA SER A 30 -2.13 6.02 0.75
C SER A 30 -1.64 6.42 -0.64
N PHE A 31 -1.69 7.71 -0.97
CA PHE A 31 -1.07 8.26 -2.17
C PHE A 31 0.47 8.16 -2.11
N ALA A 32 1.07 8.46 -0.97
CA ALA A 32 2.52 8.31 -0.78
C ALA A 32 2.98 6.84 -0.90
N ALA A 33 2.11 5.89 -0.53
CA ALA A 33 2.32 4.45 -0.67
C ALA A 33 2.04 3.88 -2.08
N ASP A 34 1.54 4.70 -3.02
CA ASP A 34 1.34 4.28 -4.42
C ASP A 34 2.69 4.12 -5.14
N LEU A 35 2.80 3.09 -5.99
CA LEU A 35 3.97 2.92 -6.84
C LEU A 35 4.17 4.11 -7.79
N LYS A 36 3.12 4.84 -8.15
CA LYS A 36 3.26 6.10 -8.93
C LYS A 36 4.18 7.09 -8.22
N THR A 37 3.98 7.28 -6.92
CA THR A 37 4.86 8.14 -6.09
C THR A 37 6.28 7.61 -6.10
N THR A 38 6.46 6.29 -6.06
CA THR A 38 7.79 5.67 -6.15
C THR A 38 8.48 5.99 -7.47
N PHE A 39 7.81 5.79 -8.60
CA PHE A 39 8.41 6.00 -9.92
C PHE A 39 8.62 7.48 -10.25
N PHE A 40 7.67 8.36 -9.91
CA PHE A 40 7.74 9.77 -10.30
C PHE A 40 8.47 10.66 -9.31
N ILE A 41 8.52 10.30 -8.02
CA ILE A 41 9.10 11.15 -6.97
C ILE A 41 10.33 10.50 -6.37
N PHE A 42 10.22 9.30 -5.81
CA PHE A 42 11.35 8.69 -5.09
C PHE A 42 12.49 8.26 -6.02
N PHE A 43 12.17 7.65 -7.16
CA PHE A 43 13.19 7.19 -8.10
C PHE A 43 14.10 8.34 -8.59
N PRO A 44 13.60 9.47 -9.12
CA PRO A 44 14.48 10.55 -9.57
C PRO A 44 15.38 11.11 -8.47
N ILE A 45 14.83 11.29 -7.26
CA ILE A 45 15.58 11.79 -6.11
C ILE A 45 16.71 10.83 -5.74
N TRP A 46 16.38 9.56 -5.57
CA TRP A 46 17.36 8.54 -5.18
C TRP A 46 18.37 8.24 -6.27
N PHE A 47 17.96 8.29 -7.54
CA PHE A 47 18.88 8.11 -8.66
C PHE A 47 19.90 9.25 -8.73
N TYR A 48 19.47 10.49 -8.46
CA TYR A 48 20.38 11.64 -8.37
C TYR A 48 21.34 11.52 -7.18
N LEU A 49 20.85 11.10 -6.01
CA LEU A 49 21.68 10.95 -4.79
C LEU A 49 22.62 9.74 -4.86
N CYS A 50 22.12 8.60 -5.32
CA CYS A 50 22.86 7.38 -5.57
C CYS A 50 22.17 6.48 -6.59
N GLU A 51 22.73 6.43 -7.80
CA GLU A 51 22.25 5.60 -8.91
C GLU A 51 21.94 4.16 -8.49
N ALA A 52 22.83 3.52 -7.72
CA ALA A 52 22.64 2.15 -7.27
C ALA A 52 21.38 1.95 -6.40
N VAL A 53 21.01 2.94 -5.58
CA VAL A 53 19.78 2.90 -4.77
C VAL A 53 18.56 3.15 -5.65
N GLY A 54 18.64 4.13 -6.56
CA GLY A 54 17.58 4.40 -7.53
C GLY A 54 17.24 3.17 -8.39
N VAL A 55 18.25 2.47 -8.92
CA VAL A 55 18.05 1.24 -9.70
C VAL A 55 17.43 0.12 -8.85
N LYS A 56 17.89 -0.05 -7.60
CA LYS A 56 17.30 -1.01 -6.65
C LYS A 56 15.82 -0.71 -6.38
N LEU A 57 15.45 0.57 -6.24
CA LEU A 57 14.05 0.97 -6.02
C LEU A 57 13.15 0.53 -7.18
N ILE A 58 13.59 0.73 -8.43
CA ILE A 58 12.84 0.26 -9.61
C ILE A 58 12.67 -1.26 -9.56
N TRP A 59 13.74 -2.02 -9.33
CA TRP A 59 13.66 -3.48 -9.32
C TRP A 59 12.71 -4.00 -8.25
N VAL A 60 12.80 -3.46 -7.04
CA VAL A 60 11.92 -3.86 -5.93
C VAL A 60 10.47 -3.49 -6.23
N ALA A 61 10.21 -2.31 -6.80
CA ALA A 61 8.86 -1.90 -7.19
C ALA A 61 8.29 -2.83 -8.28
N VAL A 62 9.05 -3.09 -9.35
CA VAL A 62 8.61 -3.93 -10.49
C VAL A 62 8.37 -5.38 -10.07
N ILE A 63 9.32 -6.00 -9.38
CA ILE A 63 9.19 -7.39 -8.93
C ILE A 63 8.08 -7.51 -7.89
N GLY A 64 8.00 -6.54 -6.96
CA GLY A 64 6.97 -6.50 -5.93
C GLY A 64 5.56 -6.39 -6.52
N ASP A 65 5.36 -5.50 -7.49
CA ASP A 65 4.08 -5.34 -8.17
C ASP A 65 3.70 -6.58 -9.00
N TRP A 66 4.67 -7.16 -9.70
CA TRP A 66 4.45 -8.40 -10.45
C TRP A 66 4.03 -9.56 -9.54
N LEU A 67 4.72 -9.76 -8.41
CA LEU A 67 4.34 -10.77 -7.42
C LEU A 67 2.98 -10.46 -6.79
N ASN A 68 2.70 -9.19 -6.48
CA ASN A 68 1.40 -8.77 -5.96
C ASN A 68 0.28 -9.15 -6.93
N LEU A 69 0.48 -8.89 -8.23
CA LEU A 69 -0.48 -9.21 -9.27
C LEU A 69 -0.68 -10.72 -9.39
N VAL A 70 0.39 -11.52 -9.44
CA VAL A 70 0.31 -12.99 -9.45
C VAL A 70 -0.47 -13.51 -8.23
N PHE A 71 -0.18 -13.02 -7.03
CA PHE A 71 -0.91 -13.44 -5.83
C PHE A 71 -2.37 -13.00 -5.82
N LYS A 72 -2.68 -11.82 -6.34
CA LYS A 72 -4.07 -11.37 -6.50
C LYS A 72 -4.88 -12.32 -7.37
N TRP A 73 -4.29 -12.80 -8.46
CA TRP A 73 -4.92 -13.79 -9.34
C TRP A 73 -5.06 -15.17 -8.71
N ILE A 74 -4.18 -15.56 -7.78
CA ILE A 74 -4.28 -16.88 -7.11
C ILE A 74 -5.29 -16.84 -5.97
N LEU A 75 -5.29 -15.76 -5.17
CA LEU A 75 -6.04 -15.69 -3.92
C LEU A 75 -7.48 -15.17 -4.10
N PHE A 76 -7.78 -14.46 -5.19
CA PHE A 76 -9.12 -13.92 -5.49
C PHE A 76 -9.80 -13.24 -4.29
N GLY A 77 -9.03 -12.48 -3.50
CA GLY A 77 -9.55 -11.87 -2.28
C GLY A 77 -10.65 -10.83 -2.59
N GLN A 78 -11.80 -11.00 -1.95
CA GLN A 78 -12.93 -10.06 -2.07
C GLN A 78 -12.62 -8.73 -1.39
N ARG A 79 -12.95 -7.60 -2.04
CA ARG A 79 -12.82 -6.27 -1.44
C ARG A 79 -13.96 -6.03 -0.43
N PRO A 80 -13.70 -5.39 0.73
CA PRO A 80 -14.74 -5.11 1.72
C PRO A 80 -15.95 -4.37 1.15
N TYR A 81 -15.70 -3.42 0.24
CA TYR A 81 -16.74 -2.61 -0.41
C TYR A 81 -17.62 -3.36 -1.40
N TRP A 82 -17.17 -4.50 -1.92
CA TRP A 82 -18.00 -5.35 -2.79
C TRP A 82 -18.68 -6.42 -1.94
N TRP A 83 -17.89 -7.09 -1.10
CA TRP A 83 -18.35 -8.17 -0.25
C TRP A 83 -19.51 -7.77 0.67
N VAL A 84 -19.51 -6.57 1.24
CA VAL A 84 -20.59 -6.10 2.12
C VAL A 84 -21.95 -6.03 1.42
N HIS A 85 -21.98 -5.81 0.10
CA HIS A 85 -23.21 -5.74 -0.69
C HIS A 85 -23.62 -7.09 -1.30
N GLU A 86 -22.68 -8.02 -1.46
CA GLU A 86 -22.91 -9.33 -2.07
C GLU A 86 -23.17 -10.44 -1.05
N THR A 87 -22.75 -10.24 0.21
CA THR A 87 -22.80 -11.28 1.23
C THR A 87 -24.21 -11.47 1.81
N GLY A 88 -24.62 -12.74 1.94
CA GLY A 88 -25.80 -13.12 2.73
C GLY A 88 -25.53 -13.19 4.24
N TYR A 89 -24.29 -12.91 4.68
CA TYR A 89 -23.85 -13.10 6.06
C TYR A 89 -24.68 -12.33 7.10
N TYR A 90 -25.14 -11.12 6.77
CA TYR A 90 -25.93 -10.31 7.68
C TYR A 90 -27.42 -10.72 7.72
N GLY A 91 -27.90 -11.55 6.78
CA GLY A 91 -29.29 -12.01 6.74
C GLY A 91 -30.29 -10.86 6.82
N ASN A 92 -31.12 -10.84 7.87
CA ASN A 92 -32.11 -9.79 8.14
C ASN A 92 -31.57 -8.62 8.99
N ALA A 93 -30.30 -8.67 9.41
CA ALA A 93 -29.69 -7.60 10.18
C ALA A 93 -29.27 -6.44 9.27
N SER A 94 -29.16 -5.24 9.84
CA SER A 94 -28.66 -4.06 9.13
C SER A 94 -27.20 -4.27 8.69
N THR A 95 -26.95 -4.17 7.38
CA THR A 95 -25.60 -4.22 6.82
C THR A 95 -24.82 -2.95 7.19
N PRO A 96 -23.54 -3.06 7.59
CA PRO A 96 -22.64 -1.92 7.78
C PRO A 96 -22.62 -0.97 6.58
N VAL A 97 -22.71 0.34 6.82
CA VAL A 97 -22.61 1.36 5.77
C VAL A 97 -21.19 1.90 5.74
N ILE A 98 -20.46 1.60 4.67
CA ILE A 98 -19.09 2.10 4.45
C ILE A 98 -19.05 3.00 3.22
N ARG A 99 -18.30 4.11 3.32
CA ARG A 99 -18.09 5.07 2.23
C ARG A 99 -16.93 4.63 1.35
N GLN A 100 -17.09 4.72 0.04
CA GLN A 100 -16.00 4.57 -0.92
C GLN A 100 -15.39 5.95 -1.24
N PHE A 101 -14.07 5.98 -1.37
CA PHE A 101 -13.27 7.12 -1.81
C PHE A 101 -12.65 6.84 -3.18
N PRO A 102 -12.25 7.85 -3.97
CA PRO A 102 -11.64 7.65 -5.29
C PRO A 102 -10.46 6.66 -5.29
N LEU A 103 -9.65 6.65 -4.23
CA LEU A 103 -8.51 5.74 -4.09
C LEU A 103 -8.91 4.29 -3.78
N THR A 104 -10.09 4.08 -3.19
CA THR A 104 -10.61 2.74 -2.85
C THR A 104 -11.36 2.08 -4.01
N CYS A 105 -11.66 2.83 -5.08
CA CYS A 105 -12.40 2.38 -6.27
C CYS A 105 -11.51 1.57 -7.24
N GLU A 106 -10.83 0.55 -6.74
CA GLU A 106 -10.03 -0.35 -7.58
C GLU A 106 -10.88 -1.48 -8.17
N THR A 107 -10.51 -1.94 -9.36
CA THR A 107 -11.26 -2.94 -10.15
C THR A 107 -10.75 -4.37 -10.03
N GLY A 108 -9.64 -4.60 -9.31
CA GLY A 108 -9.01 -5.91 -9.16
C GLY A 108 -9.21 -6.56 -7.78
N PRO A 109 -8.74 -7.80 -7.58
CA PRO A 109 -8.78 -8.48 -6.29
C PRO A 109 -8.11 -7.68 -5.18
N GLY A 110 -8.61 -7.82 -3.95
CA GLY A 110 -8.15 -7.06 -2.78
C GLY A 110 -6.95 -7.67 -2.04
N SER A 111 -6.62 -8.94 -2.26
CA SER A 111 -5.60 -9.65 -1.48
C SER A 111 -4.48 -10.22 -2.35
N PRO A 112 -3.20 -9.93 -2.06
CA PRO A 112 -2.68 -9.00 -1.05
C PRO A 112 -2.78 -7.52 -1.48
N SER A 113 -2.74 -6.58 -0.53
CA SER A 113 -2.79 -5.13 -0.83
C SER A 113 -1.54 -4.67 -1.57
N GLY A 114 -1.73 -4.07 -2.75
CA GLY A 114 -0.64 -3.56 -3.59
C GLY A 114 0.07 -2.36 -2.96
N HIS A 115 -0.68 -1.39 -2.43
CA HIS A 115 -0.12 -0.23 -1.73
C HIS A 115 0.72 -0.65 -0.51
N ALA A 116 0.23 -1.61 0.28
CA ALA A 116 0.97 -2.07 1.46
C ALA A 116 2.24 -2.84 1.08
N MET A 117 2.15 -3.79 0.14
CA MET A 117 3.29 -4.59 -0.28
C MET A 117 4.34 -3.75 -1.01
N GLY A 118 3.92 -2.86 -1.91
CA GLY A 118 4.79 -1.96 -2.65
C GLY A 118 5.53 -0.99 -1.73
N SER A 119 4.79 -0.29 -0.87
CA SER A 119 5.40 0.67 0.08
C SER A 119 6.36 -0.01 1.06
N ALA A 120 6.05 -1.21 1.55
CA ALA A 120 6.97 -1.96 2.40
C ALA A 120 8.31 -2.24 1.72
N GLY A 121 8.29 -2.72 0.46
CA GLY A 121 9.50 -2.97 -0.31
C GLY A 121 10.30 -1.70 -0.61
N VAL A 122 9.62 -0.65 -1.06
CA VAL A 122 10.23 0.64 -1.41
C VAL A 122 10.86 1.30 -0.18
N TYR A 123 10.12 1.42 0.91
CA TYR A 123 10.63 2.04 2.13
C TYR A 123 11.74 1.22 2.78
N TYR A 124 11.72 -0.12 2.67
CA TYR A 124 12.84 -0.94 3.12
C TYR A 124 14.14 -0.55 2.41
N VAL A 125 14.12 -0.39 1.07
CA VAL A 125 15.30 0.04 0.30
C VAL A 125 15.75 1.44 0.72
N MET A 126 14.83 2.38 0.90
CA MET A 126 15.16 3.75 1.32
C MET A 126 15.78 3.78 2.72
N VAL A 127 15.16 3.11 3.69
CA VAL A 127 15.62 3.09 5.08
C VAL A 127 16.99 2.40 5.20
N THR A 128 17.18 1.27 4.52
CA THR A 128 18.48 0.56 4.51
C THR A 128 19.58 1.35 3.82
N ALA A 129 19.26 2.19 2.84
CA ALA A 129 20.22 3.12 2.24
C ALA A 129 20.60 4.28 3.18
N LEU A 130 19.67 4.76 4.02
CA LEU A 130 19.93 5.87 4.96
C LEU A 130 20.62 5.43 6.26
N LEU A 131 20.36 4.20 6.72
CA LEU A 131 20.87 3.67 7.99
C LEU A 131 22.38 3.87 8.19
N PRO A 132 23.27 3.54 7.23
CA PRO A 132 24.71 3.76 7.38
C PRO A 132 25.11 5.23 7.51
N CYS A 133 24.36 6.13 6.86
CA CYS A 133 24.60 7.58 6.96
C CYS A 133 24.26 8.09 8.36
N VAL A 134 23.14 7.64 8.93
CA VAL A 134 22.72 8.01 10.29
C VAL A 134 23.66 7.45 11.35
N GLN A 135 24.19 6.25 11.13
CA GLN A 135 25.13 5.59 12.04
C GLN A 135 26.58 6.09 11.92
N GLY A 136 26.86 7.06 11.05
CA GLY A 136 28.21 7.60 10.84
C GLY A 136 29.22 6.59 10.26
N THR A 137 28.76 5.43 9.79
CA THR A 137 29.57 4.33 9.27
C THR A 137 29.73 4.40 7.75
N GLN A 138 29.58 5.59 7.17
CA GLN A 138 29.46 5.80 5.73
C GLN A 138 30.63 5.14 4.95
N HIS A 139 30.39 3.91 4.49
CA HIS A 139 31.23 3.27 3.49
C HIS A 139 30.95 4.03 2.19
N ARG A 140 31.98 4.68 1.64
CA ARG A 140 31.96 5.56 0.46
C ARG A 140 31.53 4.83 -0.83
N SER A 141 30.29 4.32 -0.90
CA SER A 141 29.79 3.65 -2.11
C SER A 141 28.89 4.56 -2.95
N CYS A 142 28.38 5.64 -2.36
CA CYS A 142 27.59 6.66 -3.05
C CYS A 142 28.18 8.04 -2.73
N ALA A 143 29.38 8.34 -3.24
CA ALA A 143 29.78 9.73 -3.35
C ALA A 143 28.89 10.32 -4.44
N ALA A 144 27.95 11.19 -4.04
CA ALA A 144 27.22 12.02 -4.97
C ALA A 144 28.24 12.66 -5.93
N ARG A 145 27.98 12.54 -7.23
CA ARG A 145 28.78 13.21 -8.26
C ARG A 145 28.77 14.71 -8.06
#